data_AF-A0A963TFF7-F1
#
_entry.id   AF-A0A963TFF7-F1
#
_cell.length_a   1.000
_cell.length_b   1.000
_cell.length_c   1.000
_cell.angle_alpha   90.00
_cell.angle_beta   90.00
_cell.angle_gamma   90.00
#
_symmetry.space_group_name_H-M   'P 1'
#
loop_
_entity.id
_entity.type
_entity.pdbx_description
1 polymer ?
#
loop_
_entity_poly.entity_id
_entity_poly.type
_entity_poly.pdbx_seq_one_letter_code
_entity_poly.pdbx_strand_id
1 'polypeptide(L)'
;MRDWTDLDRELDAWGDAGQVATFWWRDDDAVVPTPPLFRLLETRAQARVPIALAVIPRDTGEPLAQRLNGDDQVAVLLHGFSHRNHAPDE
;
A
#
# COMPACT_ATOMS: atom_id res chain seq x y z
N MET A 1 17.42 -8.33 11.35
CA MET A 1 16.57 -7.57 10.41
C MET A 1 16.66 -8.33 9.11
N ARG A 2 15.53 -8.78 8.55
CA ARG A 2 15.56 -9.45 7.24
C ARG A 2 15.79 -8.41 6.15
N ASP A 3 16.54 -8.76 5.13
CA ASP A 3 16.85 -7.88 4.00
C ASP A 3 16.36 -8.48 2.67
N TRP A 4 16.76 -7.86 1.56
CA TRP A 4 16.39 -8.30 0.22
C TRP A 4 16.96 -9.68 -0.12
N THR A 5 18.14 -10.05 0.41
CA THR A 5 18.74 -11.37 0.16
C THR A 5 17.93 -12.48 0.84
N ASP A 6 17.34 -12.21 2.01
CA ASP A 6 16.42 -13.16 2.64
C ASP A 6 15.13 -13.34 1.83
N LEU A 7 14.63 -12.28 1.19
CA LEU A 7 13.46 -12.37 0.32
C LEU A 7 13.78 -13.16 -0.96
N ASP A 8 14.91 -12.88 -1.62
CA ASP A 8 15.34 -13.58 -2.83
C ASP A 8 15.43 -15.09 -2.57
N ARG A 9 16.06 -15.47 -1.45
CA ARG A 9 16.20 -16.88 -1.05
C ARG A 9 14.86 -17.58 -0.85
N GLU A 10 13.88 -16.89 -0.27
CA GLU A 10 12.54 -17.44 -0.09
C GLU A 10 11.83 -17.62 -1.43
N LEU A 11 11.91 -16.62 -2.33
CA LEU A 11 11.30 -16.71 -3.66
C LEU A 11 11.94 -17.80 -4.52
N ASP A 12 13.26 -17.98 -4.43
CA ASP A 12 13.98 -19.09 -5.07
C ASP A 12 13.47 -20.44 -4.56
N ALA A 13 13.28 -20.59 -3.25
CA ALA A 13 12.75 -21.82 -2.66
C ALA A 13 11.32 -22.14 -3.12
N TRP A 14 10.48 -21.11 -3.33
CA TRP A 14 9.16 -21.30 -3.94
C TRP A 14 9.27 -21.76 -5.39
N GLY A 15 10.19 -21.16 -6.15
CA GLY A 15 10.50 -21.55 -7.53
C GLY A 15 10.94 -23.02 -7.64
N ASP A 16 11.85 -23.45 -6.76
CA ASP A 16 12.33 -24.84 -6.67
C ASP A 16 11.20 -25.82 -6.32
N ALA A 17 10.19 -25.36 -5.57
CA ALA A 17 9.00 -26.13 -5.26
C ALA A 17 7.90 -26.06 -6.35
N GLY A 18 8.16 -25.39 -7.48
CA GLY A 18 7.18 -25.19 -8.55
C GLY A 18 6.01 -24.27 -8.18
N GLN A 19 6.18 -23.43 -7.17
CA GLN A 19 5.19 -22.49 -6.68
C GLN A 19 5.52 -21.06 -7.12
N VAL A 20 4.50 -20.23 -7.23
CA VAL A 20 4.64 -18.80 -7.57
C VAL A 20 4.03 -17.97 -6.46
N ALA A 21 4.83 -17.09 -5.88
CA ALA A 21 4.36 -16.18 -4.84
C ALA A 21 3.33 -15.20 -5.42
N THR A 22 2.21 -15.05 -4.71
CA THR A 22 1.26 -13.97 -5.01
C THR A 22 1.76 -12.70 -4.38
N PHE A 23 2.10 -11.71 -5.20
CA PHE A 23 2.57 -10.41 -4.74
C PHE A 23 1.41 -9.43 -4.58
N TRP A 24 1.33 -8.80 -3.41
CA TRP A 24 0.52 -7.62 -3.17
C TRP A 24 1.28 -6.70 -2.23
N TRP A 25 1.00 -5.41 -2.30
CA TRP A 25 1.64 -4.39 -1.49
C TRP A 25 0.66 -3.27 -1.19
N ARG A 26 0.96 -2.55 -0.10
CA ARG A 26 0.15 -1.46 0.40
C ARG A 26 1.00 -0.30 0.87
N ASP A 27 0.44 0.89 0.81
CA ASP A 27 0.97 2.09 1.47
C ASP A 27 -0.03 2.52 2.56
N ASP A 28 0.50 2.81 3.75
CA ASP A 28 -0.30 3.14 4.94
C ASP A 28 -0.40 4.67 5.12
N ASP A 29 -1.34 5.12 5.96
CA ASP A 29 -1.54 6.52 6.33
C ASP A 29 -1.93 7.49 5.19
N ALA A 30 -2.56 6.99 4.12
CA ALA A 30 -3.08 7.86 3.07
C ALA A 30 -4.24 8.73 3.61
N VAL A 31 -4.08 10.05 3.55
CA VAL A 31 -5.09 11.03 4.04
C VAL A 31 -5.54 12.00 2.96
N VAL A 32 -4.61 12.72 2.32
CA VAL A 32 -4.92 13.70 1.27
C VAL A 32 -3.97 13.50 0.10
N PRO A 33 -4.29 14.04 -1.10
CA PRO A 33 -3.34 14.05 -2.20
C PRO A 33 -2.04 14.78 -1.81
N THR A 34 -0.92 14.08 -1.89
CA THR A 34 0.42 14.63 -1.60
C THR A 34 1.39 14.31 -2.75
N PRO A 35 2.49 15.07 -2.89
CA PRO A 35 3.51 14.76 -3.89
C PRO A 35 4.09 13.32 -3.79
N PRO A 36 4.35 12.75 -2.60
CA PRO A 36 4.72 11.34 -2.47
C PRO A 36 3.66 10.38 -2.99
N LEU A 37 2.38 10.63 -2.68
CA LEU A 37 1.28 9.80 -3.19
C LEU A 37 1.19 9.86 -4.72
N PHE A 38 1.38 11.03 -5.34
CA PHE A 38 1.42 11.13 -6.80
C PHE A 38 2.56 10.31 -7.40
N ARG A 39 3.77 10.42 -6.83
CA ARG A 39 4.91 9.62 -7.27
C ARG A 39 4.63 8.12 -7.14
N LEU A 40 4.04 7.69 -6.02
CA LEU A 40 3.67 6.29 -5.79
C LEU A 40 2.70 5.78 -6.87
N LEU A 41 1.64 6.55 -7.17
CA LEU A 41 0.66 6.20 -8.19
C LEU A 41 1.25 6.18 -9.61
N GLU A 42 2.23 7.03 -9.90
CA GLU A 42 2.97 7.02 -11.17
C GLU A 42 3.91 5.82 -11.26
N THR A 43 4.72 5.55 -10.22
CA THR A 43 5.64 4.43 -10.17
C THR A 43 4.91 3.11 -10.33
N ARG A 44 3.82 2.90 -9.61
CA ARG A 44 3.02 1.67 -9.72
C ARG A 44 2.36 1.54 -11.09
N ALA A 45 1.93 2.65 -11.72
CA ALA A 45 1.40 2.63 -13.08
C ALA A 45 2.47 2.26 -14.11
N GLN A 46 3.69 2.78 -13.98
CA GLN A 46 4.83 2.43 -14.84
C GLN A 46 5.22 0.95 -14.69
N ALA A 47 5.22 0.45 -13.46
CA ALA A 47 5.50 -0.96 -13.16
C ALA A 47 4.33 -1.90 -13.48
N ARG A 48 3.14 -1.37 -13.78
CA ARG A 48 1.89 -2.13 -14.00
C ARG A 48 1.55 -3.08 -12.84
N VAL A 49 1.74 -2.59 -11.61
CA VAL A 49 1.40 -3.33 -10.40
C VAL A 49 0.24 -2.63 -9.67
N PRO A 50 -0.82 -3.37 -9.27
CA PRO A 50 -1.89 -2.80 -8.45
C PRO A 50 -1.35 -2.46 -7.05
N ILE A 51 -2.01 -1.54 -6.36
CA ILE A 51 -1.64 -1.13 -5.00
C ILE A 51 -2.88 -1.02 -4.12
N ALA A 52 -2.73 -1.36 -2.84
CA ALA A 52 -3.72 -1.02 -1.82
C ALA A 52 -3.28 0.24 -1.04
N LEU A 53 -4.17 1.22 -0.87
CA LEU A 53 -3.93 2.37 0.00
C LEU A 53 -4.73 2.19 1.28
N ALA A 54 -4.06 2.16 2.43
CA ALA A 54 -4.72 2.17 3.73
C ALA A 54 -5.02 3.64 4.11
N VAL A 55 -6.29 4.01 4.01
CA VAL A 55 -6.77 5.38 4.18
C VAL A 55 -7.28 5.61 5.59
N ILE A 56 -6.96 6.77 6.19
CA ILE A 56 -7.51 7.23 7.46
C ILE A 56 -8.70 8.17 7.17
N PRO A 57 -9.97 7.74 7.38
CA PRO A 57 -11.12 8.52 6.95
C PRO A 57 -11.34 9.84 7.68
N ARG A 58 -10.92 9.96 8.95
CA ARG A 58 -11.12 11.20 9.72
C ARG A 58 -10.46 12.40 9.07
N ASP A 59 -9.30 12.18 8.46
CA ASP A 59 -8.43 13.25 7.94
C ASP A 59 -8.38 13.26 6.40
N THR A 60 -9.25 12.47 5.75
CA THR A 60 -9.46 12.48 4.30
C THR A 60 -10.72 13.25 3.89
N GLY A 61 -11.03 13.29 2.59
CA GLY A 61 -12.25 13.90 2.05
C GLY A 61 -12.33 13.78 0.52
N GLU A 62 -13.23 14.55 -0.08
CA GLU A 62 -13.43 14.60 -1.54
C GLU A 62 -12.14 14.67 -2.37
N PRO A 63 -11.09 15.42 -2.01
CA PRO A 63 -9.89 15.51 -2.85
C PRO A 63 -9.19 14.16 -3.06
N LEU A 64 -9.10 13.32 -2.02
CA LEU A 64 -8.51 11.99 -2.17
C LEU A 64 -9.44 11.08 -2.98
N ALA A 65 -10.74 11.09 -2.66
CA ALA A 65 -11.73 10.30 -3.38
C ALA A 65 -11.73 10.61 -4.88
N GLN A 66 -11.74 11.89 -5.26
CA GLN A 66 -11.66 12.35 -6.65
C GLN A 66 -10.35 11.92 -7.32
N ARG A 67 -9.23 11.98 -6.60
CA ARG A 67 -7.93 11.58 -7.16
C ARG A 67 -7.87 10.09 -7.48
N LEU A 68 -8.49 9.24 -6.66
CA LEU A 68 -8.49 7.79 -6.80
C LEU A 68 -9.66 7.28 -7.66
N ASN A 69 -10.66 8.12 -7.94
CA ASN A 69 -11.84 7.73 -8.68
C ASN A 69 -11.51 7.22 -10.10
N GLY A 70 -12.08 6.08 -10.47
CA GLY A 70 -11.92 5.47 -11.79
C GLY A 70 -10.62 4.68 -11.97
N ASP A 71 -9.79 4.57 -10.94
CA ASP A 71 -8.54 3.82 -10.99
C ASP A 71 -8.71 2.41 -10.42
N ASP A 72 -8.96 1.44 -11.30
CA ASP A 72 -9.22 0.04 -10.93
C ASP A 72 -8.00 -0.71 -10.37
N GLN A 73 -6.81 -0.12 -10.48
CA GLN A 73 -5.56 -0.65 -9.94
C GLN A 73 -5.28 -0.16 -8.52
N VAL A 74 -6.13 0.72 -7.95
CA VAL A 74 -6.07 1.14 -6.54
C VAL A 74 -7.18 0.46 -5.75
N ALA A 75 -6.82 -0.39 -4.79
CA ALA A 75 -7.73 -0.80 -3.74
C ALA A 75 -7.68 0.20 -2.57
N VAL A 76 -8.82 0.61 -2.04
CA VAL A 76 -8.89 1.47 -0.84
C VAL A 76 -9.26 0.61 0.36
N LEU A 77 -8.40 0.62 1.38
CA LEU A 77 -8.58 -0.10 2.63
C LEU A 77 -8.74 0.89 3.79
N LEU A 78 -9.46 0.49 4.84
CA LEU A 78 -9.58 1.29 6.05
C LEU A 78 -8.34 1.12 6.95
N HIS A 79 -7.68 2.23 7.32
CA HIS A 79 -6.58 2.24 8.29
C HIS A 79 -7.01 2.74 9.67
N GLY A 80 -8.11 2.16 10.18
CA GLY A 80 -8.83 2.71 11.33
C GLY A 80 -9.51 4.04 11.02
N PHE A 81 -10.33 4.56 11.94
CA PHE A 81 -11.07 5.81 11.71
C PHE A 81 -10.15 7.04 11.72
N SER A 82 -9.24 7.13 12.70
CA SER A 82 -8.41 8.33 12.94
C SER A 82 -6.94 8.07 13.21
N HIS A 83 -6.54 6.80 13.17
CA HIS A 83 -5.22 6.31 13.52
C HIS A 83 -4.61 6.88 14.82
N ARG A 84 -5.47 7.30 15.76
CA ARG A 84 -5.06 7.81 17.07
C ARG A 84 -4.69 6.64 17.98
N ASN A 85 -3.50 6.69 18.56
CA ASN A 85 -3.11 5.74 19.60
C ASN A 85 -3.93 6.00 20.87
N HIS A 86 -4.56 4.94 21.39
CA HIS A 86 -5.34 4.94 22.63
C HIS A 86 -4.72 4.03 23.70
N ALA A 87 -3.54 3.45 23.44
CA ALA A 87 -2.78 2.77 24.45
C ALA A 87 -2.42 3.75 25.58
N PRO A 88 -2.34 3.28 26.84
CA PRO A 88 -1.82 4.09 27.92
C PRO A 88 -0.39 4.55 27.60
N ASP A 89 -0.02 5.72 28.11
CA ASP A 89 1.37 6.16 28.08
C ASP A 89 2.24 5.15 28.84
N GLU A 90 3.44 4.88 28.32
CA GLU A 90 4.44 4.05 29.00
C GLU A 90 5.00 4.70 30.27
#